data_AF-A0A2A7WN83-F1
#
_entry.id   AF-A0A2A7WN83-F1
#
_cell.length_a   1.000
_cell.length_b   1.000
_cell.length_c   1.000
_cell.angle_alpha   90.00
_cell.angle_beta   90.00
_cell.angle_gamma   90.00
#
_symmetry.space_group_name_H-M   'P 1'
#
loop_
_entity.id
_entity.type
_entity.pdbx_description
1 polymer ?
#
loop_
_entity_poly.entity_id
_entity_poly.type
_entity_poly.pdbx_seq_one_letter_code
_entity_poly.pdbx_strand_id
1 'polypeptide(L)'
;MDSRLINLFQMEIKNQCEFALHSIESINKLMKPPLASFDSNEVWFYIQSFLTSTANISKLLFGTKNQISISRKPLRESLGVSEGSVIKIRDMRNHFEHFDERIEKWNKTSVRHNFADKLIGPTNMIQGLEQGDHFRHLDTSKGSIRFNGEEYLVQPIVDEIIKIHTAAKIEYQKMMYQ
;
A
#
# COMPACT_ATOMS: atom_id res chain seq x y z
N MET A 1 -24.39 -8.78 -6.32
CA MET A 1 -23.48 -9.90 -6.63
C MET A 1 -24.11 -11.16 -6.09
N ASP A 2 -24.00 -12.30 -6.77
CA ASP A 2 -24.42 -13.59 -6.20
C ASP A 2 -23.45 -14.07 -5.12
N SER A 3 -23.90 -14.98 -4.25
CA SER A 3 -23.14 -15.45 -3.09
C SER A 3 -21.83 -16.13 -3.48
N ARG A 4 -21.82 -16.93 -4.54
CA ARG A 4 -20.62 -17.62 -5.01
C ARG A 4 -19.55 -16.60 -5.43
N LEU A 5 -19.95 -15.55 -6.15
CA LEU A 5 -19.04 -14.48 -6.53
C LEU A 5 -18.53 -13.71 -5.31
N ILE A 6 -19.38 -13.37 -4.33
CA ILE A 6 -18.96 -12.70 -3.09
C ILE A 6 -17.87 -13.52 -2.38
N ASN A 7 -18.08 -14.84 -2.26
CA ASN A 7 -17.15 -15.74 -1.60
C ASN A 7 -15.75 -15.74 -2.25
N LEU A 8 -15.70 -15.78 -3.59
CA LEU A 8 -14.43 -15.70 -4.33
C LEU A 8 -13.69 -14.39 -4.07
N PHE A 9 -14.42 -13.27 -4.01
CA PHE A 9 -13.84 -11.97 -3.70
C PHE A 9 -13.33 -11.90 -2.26
N GLN A 10 -14.08 -12.41 -1.29
CA GLN A 10 -13.66 -12.45 0.11
C GLN A 10 -12.39 -13.30 0.29
N MET A 11 -12.30 -14.45 -0.39
CA MET A 11 -11.11 -15.30 -0.35
C MET A 11 -9.88 -14.59 -0.92
N GLU A 12 -10.01 -13.93 -2.07
CA GLU A 12 -8.90 -13.18 -2.65
C GLU A 12 -8.52 -11.96 -1.82
N ILE A 13 -9.50 -11.24 -1.26
CA ILE A 13 -9.25 -10.14 -0.33
C ILE A 13 -8.47 -10.63 0.89
N LYS A 14 -8.81 -11.80 1.45
CA LYS A 14 -8.06 -12.43 2.55
C LYS A 14 -6.59 -12.62 2.16
N ASN A 15 -6.33 -13.23 1.00
CA ASN A 15 -4.97 -13.49 0.52
C ASN A 15 -4.16 -12.18 0.35
N GLN A 16 -4.77 -11.15 -0.26
CA GLN A 16 -4.11 -9.86 -0.45
C GLN A 16 -3.84 -9.16 0.90
N CYS A 17 -4.73 -9.32 1.88
CA CYS A 17 -4.45 -8.84 3.25
C CYS A 17 -3.26 -9.58 3.86
N GLU A 18 -3.18 -10.90 3.73
CA GLU A 18 -2.06 -11.70 4.22
C GLU A 18 -0.73 -11.26 3.59
N PHE A 19 -0.70 -11.00 2.27
CA PHE A 19 0.49 -10.49 1.58
C PHE A 19 0.92 -9.10 2.08
N ALA A 20 -0.04 -8.20 2.28
CA ALA A 20 0.23 -6.86 2.80
C ALA A 20 0.79 -6.92 4.24
N LEU A 21 0.14 -7.70 5.11
CA LEU A 21 0.57 -7.86 6.51
C LEU A 21 1.93 -8.54 6.62
N HIS A 22 2.18 -9.57 5.82
CA HIS A 22 3.48 -10.23 5.77
C HIS A 22 4.58 -9.27 5.35
N SER A 23 4.32 -8.42 4.36
CA SER A 23 5.29 -7.41 3.90
C SER A 23 5.66 -6.43 5.03
N ILE A 24 4.69 -5.97 5.82
CA ILE A 24 4.93 -5.10 6.96
C ILE A 24 5.69 -5.82 8.09
N GLU A 25 5.34 -7.07 8.38
CA GLU A 25 6.05 -7.88 9.36
C GLU A 25 7.52 -8.06 8.96
N SER A 26 7.79 -8.34 7.68
CA SER A 26 9.14 -8.50 7.14
C SER A 26 9.95 -7.21 7.18
N ILE A 27 9.35 -6.06 6.82
CA ILE A 27 9.99 -4.73 7.00
C ILE A 27 10.34 -4.53 8.47
N ASN A 28 9.40 -4.76 9.39
CA ASN A 28 9.65 -4.59 10.82
C ASN A 28 10.76 -5.51 11.34
N LYS A 29 10.89 -6.73 10.81
CA LYS A 29 12.00 -7.64 11.15
C LYS A 29 13.35 -7.12 10.64
N LEU A 30 13.40 -6.65 9.39
CA LEU A 30 14.61 -6.09 8.78
C LEU A 30 15.08 -4.82 9.50
N MET A 31 14.14 -4.02 10.00
CA MET A 31 14.43 -2.77 10.69
C MET A 31 14.74 -2.94 12.19
N LYS A 32 14.81 -4.18 12.72
CA LYS A 32 15.24 -4.42 14.10
C LYS A 32 16.76 -4.29 14.24
N PRO A 33 17.27 -3.69 15.34
CA PRO A 33 18.70 -3.67 15.62
C PRO A 33 19.30 -5.08 15.82
N PRO A 34 20.58 -5.29 15.47
CA PRO A 34 21.49 -4.31 14.87
C PRO A 34 21.21 -4.11 13.37
N LEU A 35 21.06 -2.85 12.94
CA LEU A 35 20.79 -2.46 11.54
C LEU A 35 22.00 -2.59 10.61
N ALA A 36 23.12 -3.13 11.09
CA ALA A 36 24.42 -3.09 10.42
C ALA A 36 24.51 -3.92 9.12
N SER A 37 23.44 -4.65 8.73
CA SER A 37 23.48 -5.55 7.58
C SER A 37 22.16 -5.71 6.82
N PHE A 38 21.15 -4.85 7.02
CA PHE A 38 19.88 -5.05 6.30
C PHE A 38 20.00 -4.56 4.84
N ASP A 39 19.55 -5.38 3.89
CA ASP A 39 19.53 -5.01 2.48
C ASP A 39 18.39 -4.02 2.23
N SER A 40 18.74 -2.78 1.91
CA SER A 40 17.76 -1.74 1.55
C SER A 40 16.85 -2.17 0.40
N ASN A 41 17.32 -2.98 -0.55
CA ASN A 41 16.49 -3.47 -1.64
C ASN A 41 15.41 -4.42 -1.15
N GLU A 42 15.68 -5.20 -0.10
CA GLU A 42 14.71 -6.11 0.50
C GLU A 42 13.57 -5.32 1.17
N VAL A 43 13.90 -4.22 1.87
CA VAL A 43 12.88 -3.30 2.40
C VAL A 43 12.01 -2.73 1.28
N TRP A 44 12.63 -2.26 0.20
CA TRP A 44 11.89 -1.71 -0.94
C TRP A 44 11.07 -2.76 -1.69
N PHE A 45 11.53 -4.00 -1.75
CA PHE A 45 10.77 -5.13 -2.28
C PHE A 45 9.48 -5.34 -1.47
N TYR A 46 9.58 -5.39 -0.14
CA TYR A 46 8.39 -5.53 0.70
C TYR A 46 7.49 -4.29 0.67
N ILE A 47 8.02 -3.07 0.55
CA ILE A 47 7.20 -1.87 0.34
C ILE A 47 6.40 -1.98 -0.96
N GLN A 48 7.03 -2.39 -2.06
CA GLN A 48 6.34 -2.57 -3.33
C GLN A 48 5.26 -3.66 -3.25
N SER A 49 5.55 -4.78 -2.58
CA SER A 49 4.58 -5.84 -2.30
C SER A 49 3.38 -5.34 -1.47
N PHE A 50 3.65 -4.57 -0.41
CA PHE A 50 2.63 -3.95 0.44
C PHE A 50 1.71 -3.01 -0.36
N LEU A 51 2.29 -2.09 -1.13
CA LEU A 51 1.54 -1.13 -1.95
C LEU A 51 0.71 -1.84 -3.03
N THR A 52 1.27 -2.85 -3.67
CA THR A 52 0.58 -3.66 -4.68
C THR A 52 -0.62 -4.39 -4.08
N SER A 53 -0.41 -5.07 -2.96
CA SER A 53 -1.46 -5.81 -2.27
C SER A 53 -2.58 -4.89 -1.79
N THR A 54 -2.22 -3.73 -1.22
CA THR A 54 -3.17 -2.68 -0.82
C THR A 54 -4.01 -2.18 -2.00
N ALA A 55 -3.38 -1.92 -3.14
CA ALA A 55 -4.10 -1.50 -4.34
C ALA A 55 -5.00 -2.61 -4.89
N ASN A 56 -4.60 -3.87 -4.78
CA ASN A 56 -5.44 -5.01 -5.19
C ASN A 56 -6.67 -5.15 -4.29
N ILE A 57 -6.51 -5.05 -2.96
CA ILE A 57 -7.65 -5.00 -2.01
C ILE A 57 -8.61 -3.88 -2.43
N SER A 58 -8.07 -2.69 -2.71
CA SER A 58 -8.85 -1.55 -3.19
C SER A 58 -9.62 -1.84 -4.48
N LYS A 59 -8.98 -2.46 -5.48
CA LYS A 59 -9.63 -2.82 -6.77
C LYS A 59 -10.71 -3.87 -6.57
N LEU A 60 -10.50 -4.85 -5.70
CA LEU A 60 -11.47 -5.89 -5.38
C LEU A 60 -12.71 -5.29 -4.70
N LEU A 61 -12.51 -4.36 -3.75
CA LEU A 61 -13.58 -3.73 -2.98
C LEU A 61 -14.32 -2.64 -3.76
N PHE A 62 -13.64 -1.82 -4.56
CA PHE A 62 -14.22 -0.62 -5.18
C PHE A 62 -14.25 -0.67 -6.72
N GLY A 63 -13.58 -1.63 -7.36
CA GLY A 63 -13.40 -1.64 -8.80
C GLY A 63 -12.53 -0.49 -9.32
N THR A 64 -12.41 -0.39 -10.64
CA THR A 64 -11.69 0.71 -11.33
C THR A 64 -12.63 1.70 -12.02
N LYS A 65 -13.94 1.39 -12.09
CA LYS A 65 -14.98 2.21 -12.70
C LYS A 65 -16.17 2.36 -11.74
N ASN A 66 -16.88 3.49 -11.80
CA ASN A 66 -18.00 3.79 -10.90
C ASN A 66 -19.10 2.71 -10.91
N GLN A 67 -19.48 2.21 -12.09
CA GLN A 67 -20.49 1.14 -12.20
C GLN A 67 -20.05 -0.15 -11.48
N ILE A 68 -18.75 -0.48 -11.55
CA ILE A 68 -18.19 -1.63 -10.83
C ILE A 68 -18.24 -1.35 -9.33
N SER A 69 -17.89 -0.15 -8.88
CA SER A 69 -17.96 0.23 -7.47
C SER A 69 -19.35 0.03 -6.87
N ILE A 70 -20.40 0.43 -7.60
CA ILE A 70 -21.80 0.22 -7.21
C ILE A 70 -22.09 -1.28 -7.07
N SER A 71 -21.70 -2.09 -8.06
CA SER A 71 -21.92 -3.54 -8.00
C SER A 71 -21.22 -4.24 -6.83
N ARG A 72 -20.14 -3.64 -6.31
CA ARG A 72 -19.33 -4.16 -5.19
C ARG A 72 -19.85 -3.75 -3.81
N LYS A 73 -20.93 -2.95 -3.73
CA LYS A 73 -21.51 -2.53 -2.45
C LYS A 73 -21.83 -3.71 -1.51
N PRO A 74 -22.47 -4.82 -1.95
CA PRO A 74 -22.76 -5.95 -1.07
C PRO A 74 -21.50 -6.63 -0.49
N LEU A 75 -20.39 -6.64 -1.24
CA LEU A 75 -19.10 -7.17 -0.78
C LEU A 75 -18.48 -6.28 0.29
N ARG A 76 -18.58 -4.96 0.14
CA ARG A 76 -18.08 -4.01 1.15
C ARG A 76 -18.90 -4.11 2.43
N GLU A 77 -20.23 -4.22 2.30
CA GLU A 77 -21.14 -4.40 3.43
C GLU A 77 -20.84 -5.70 4.18
N SER A 78 -20.60 -6.82 3.49
CA SER A 78 -20.27 -8.10 4.15
C SER A 78 -18.93 -8.07 4.89
N LEU A 79 -18.02 -7.16 4.54
CA LEU A 79 -16.71 -6.98 5.17
C LEU A 79 -16.64 -5.77 6.11
N GLY A 80 -17.74 -5.00 6.26
CA GLY A 80 -17.79 -3.80 7.09
C GLY A 80 -16.93 -2.63 6.57
N VAL A 81 -16.67 -2.56 5.26
CA VAL A 81 -15.81 -1.51 4.66
C VAL A 81 -16.65 -0.30 4.25
N SER A 82 -16.27 0.88 4.76
CA SER A 82 -16.94 2.14 4.41
C SER A 82 -16.50 2.72 3.06
N GLU A 83 -17.31 3.59 2.46
CA GLU A 83 -16.96 4.32 1.23
C GLU A 83 -15.78 5.28 1.40
N GLY A 84 -15.51 5.73 2.63
CA GLY A 84 -14.41 6.62 3.01
C GLY A 84 -13.17 5.87 3.52
N SER A 85 -13.10 4.55 3.34
CA SER A 85 -11.96 3.75 3.79
C SER A 85 -10.65 4.24 3.17
N VAL A 86 -9.60 4.32 3.98
CA VAL A 86 -8.24 4.74 3.55
C VAL A 86 -7.67 3.84 2.45
N ILE A 87 -8.13 2.58 2.36
CA ILE A 87 -7.75 1.61 1.33
C ILE A 87 -8.22 2.03 -0.07
N LYS A 88 -9.18 2.96 -0.17
CA LYS A 88 -9.66 3.45 -1.46
C LYS A 88 -8.58 4.26 -2.20
N ILE A 89 -7.62 4.84 -1.49
CA ILE A 89 -6.57 5.68 -2.06
C ILE A 89 -5.47 4.80 -2.69
N ARG A 90 -5.13 5.07 -3.96
CA ARG A 90 -4.20 4.22 -4.76
C ARG A 90 -2.98 4.97 -5.29
N ASP A 91 -2.89 6.27 -5.02
CA ASP A 91 -1.95 7.17 -5.69
C ASP A 91 -0.50 6.82 -5.40
N MET A 92 -0.16 6.50 -4.15
CA MET A 92 1.18 6.02 -3.79
C MET A 92 1.61 4.78 -4.60
N ARG A 93 0.71 3.81 -4.82
CA ARG A 93 1.00 2.65 -5.68
C ARG A 93 1.14 3.07 -7.14
N ASN A 94 0.29 3.98 -7.63
CA ASN A 94 0.39 4.50 -8.99
C ASN A 94 1.75 5.19 -9.23
N HIS A 95 2.31 5.87 -8.24
CA HIS A 95 3.65 6.46 -8.34
C HIS A 95 4.75 5.42 -8.55
N PHE A 96 4.65 4.27 -7.88
CA PHE A 96 5.62 3.18 -8.00
C PHE A 96 5.47 2.40 -9.31
N GLU A 97 4.24 2.24 -9.81
CA GLU A 97 3.99 1.55 -11.09
C GLU A 97 4.35 2.40 -12.30
N HIS A 98 4.00 3.68 -12.30
CA HIS A 98 4.28 4.61 -13.40
C HIS A 98 5.60 5.37 -13.19
N PHE A 99 6.59 4.70 -12.60
CA PHE A 99 7.85 5.32 -12.19
C PHE A 99 8.61 5.93 -13.36
N ASP A 100 8.53 5.30 -14.53
CA ASP A 100 9.05 5.80 -15.82
C ASP A 100 8.51 7.19 -16.17
N GLU A 101 7.18 7.37 -16.15
CA GLU A 101 6.54 8.66 -16.38
C GLU A 101 6.94 9.69 -15.32
N ARG A 102 7.13 9.25 -14.07
CA ARG A 102 7.54 10.14 -12.96
C ARG A 102 8.97 10.64 -13.15
N ILE A 103 9.89 9.79 -13.63
CA ILE A 103 11.26 10.19 -14.01
C ILE A 103 11.22 11.22 -15.14
N GLU A 104 10.44 10.97 -16.21
CA GLU A 104 10.37 11.91 -17.33
C GLU A 104 9.82 13.27 -16.93
N LYS A 105 8.77 13.28 -16.09
CA LYS A 105 8.20 14.50 -15.55
C LYS A 105 9.24 15.26 -14.72
N TRP A 106 9.90 14.56 -13.80
CA TRP A 106 10.94 15.13 -12.96
C TRP A 106 12.08 15.74 -13.78
N ASN A 107 12.57 15.05 -14.80
CA ASN A 107 13.64 15.55 -15.66
C ASN A 107 13.29 16.88 -16.35
N LYS A 108 12.01 17.08 -16.68
CA LYS A 108 11.48 18.31 -17.28
C LYS A 108 11.27 19.44 -16.27
N THR A 109 11.01 19.12 -15.00
CA THR A 109 10.56 20.11 -14.00
C THR A 109 11.55 20.40 -12.88
N SER A 110 12.51 19.51 -12.61
CA SER A 110 13.52 19.72 -11.58
C SER A 110 14.46 20.84 -12.00
N VAL A 111 14.75 21.75 -11.05
CA VAL A 111 15.65 22.88 -11.28
C VAL A 111 17.12 22.45 -11.18
N ARG A 112 17.40 21.52 -10.25
CA ARG A 112 18.77 21.12 -9.89
C ARG A 112 19.10 19.69 -10.26
N HIS A 113 18.12 18.92 -10.72
CA HIS A 113 18.26 17.53 -11.17
C HIS A 113 18.93 16.62 -10.12
N ASN A 114 18.66 16.85 -8.83
CA ASN A 114 19.12 15.95 -7.78
C ASN A 114 18.16 14.75 -7.73
N PHE A 115 18.61 13.56 -8.12
CA PHE A 115 17.77 12.36 -8.08
C PHE A 115 18.01 11.60 -6.77
N ALA A 116 17.13 11.76 -5.80
CA ALA A 116 17.23 11.07 -4.52
C ALA A 116 16.13 10.02 -4.38
N ASP A 117 16.55 8.76 -4.33
CA ASP A 117 15.64 7.62 -4.39
C ASP A 117 16.07 6.53 -3.41
N LYS A 118 15.11 5.68 -3.03
CA LYS A 118 15.28 4.57 -2.10
C LYS A 118 15.84 4.97 -0.72
N LEU A 119 15.54 6.18 -0.25
CA LEU A 119 16.00 6.69 1.04
C LEU A 119 15.28 6.01 2.22
N ILE A 120 16.02 5.61 3.24
CA ILE A 120 15.46 5.04 4.47
C ILE A 120 15.99 5.82 5.67
N GLY A 121 15.08 6.40 6.45
CA GLY A 121 15.42 7.18 7.65
C GLY A 121 14.68 8.52 7.72
N PRO A 122 14.95 9.36 8.73
CA PRO A 122 14.30 10.66 8.89
C PRO A 122 14.41 11.57 7.67
N THR A 123 13.36 12.33 7.39
CA THR A 123 13.28 13.17 6.18
C THR A 123 14.21 14.38 6.16
N ASN A 124 14.81 14.73 7.30
CA ASN A 124 15.82 15.78 7.43
C ASN A 124 17.27 15.27 7.25
N MET A 125 17.48 14.01 6.87
CA MET A 125 18.82 13.44 6.64
C MET A 125 19.56 14.09 5.46
N ILE A 126 18.83 14.61 4.47
CA ILE A 126 19.41 15.29 3.31
C ILE A 126 18.94 16.75 3.32
N GLN A 127 19.88 17.67 3.51
CA GLN A 127 19.62 19.11 3.45
C GLN A 127 19.76 19.63 2.01
N GLY A 128 18.98 20.65 1.66
CA GLY A 128 19.09 21.33 0.36
C GLY A 128 18.44 20.62 -0.83
N LEU A 129 17.73 19.51 -0.57
CA LEU A 129 16.99 18.75 -1.59
C LEU A 129 15.56 19.26 -1.73
N GLU A 130 15.17 19.67 -2.94
CA GLU A 130 13.83 20.17 -3.23
C GLU A 130 12.79 19.05 -3.11
N GLN A 131 11.55 19.37 -2.72
CA GLN A 131 10.51 18.34 -2.51
C GLN A 131 10.27 17.46 -3.74
N GLY A 132 10.38 18.04 -4.94
CA GLY A 132 10.18 17.32 -6.21
C GLY A 132 11.30 16.35 -6.57
N ASP A 133 12.44 16.43 -5.87
CA ASP A 133 13.63 15.62 -6.08
C ASP A 133 13.67 14.37 -5.16
N HIS A 134 12.75 14.29 -4.20
CA HIS A 134 12.58 13.11 -3.33
C HIS A 134 11.66 12.11 -4.02
N PHE A 135 12.20 11.02 -4.55
CA PHE A 135 11.42 9.88 -5.05
C PHE A 135 11.04 8.97 -3.88
N ARG A 136 11.49 7.72 -3.84
CA ARG A 136 11.06 6.78 -2.80
C ARG A 136 11.78 7.06 -1.49
N HIS A 137 11.02 7.40 -0.46
CA HIS A 137 11.56 7.62 0.88
C HIS A 137 10.68 6.95 1.94
N LEU A 138 11.24 6.03 2.71
CA LEU A 138 10.64 5.51 3.94
C LEU A 138 11.10 6.36 5.14
N ASP A 139 10.21 7.22 5.64
CA ASP A 139 10.47 7.99 6.86
C ASP A 139 10.20 7.11 8.09
N THR A 140 11.28 6.64 8.71
CA THR A 140 11.21 5.76 9.88
C THR A 140 10.79 6.48 11.16
N SER A 141 10.89 7.81 11.22
CA SER A 141 10.47 8.60 12.38
C SER A 141 8.96 8.79 12.44
N LYS A 142 8.32 8.87 11.27
CA LYS A 142 6.86 9.03 11.14
C LYS A 142 6.14 7.73 10.78
N GLY A 143 6.85 6.73 10.27
CA GLY A 143 6.22 5.54 9.70
C GLY A 143 5.46 5.85 8.41
N SER A 144 6.05 6.65 7.52
CA SER A 144 5.43 7.10 6.28
C SER A 144 6.24 6.72 5.05
N ILE A 145 5.54 6.53 3.92
CA ILE A 145 6.16 6.39 2.59
C ILE A 145 5.93 7.71 1.86
N ARG A 146 6.99 8.25 1.26
CA ARG A 146 6.93 9.48 0.48
C ARG A 146 7.33 9.23 -0.96
N PHE A 147 6.75 10.05 -1.85
CA PHE A 147 7.06 10.09 -3.26
C PHE A 147 6.77 11.47 -3.84
N ASN A 148 7.77 12.14 -4.41
CA ASN A 148 7.67 13.41 -5.12
C ASN A 148 6.86 14.47 -4.36
N GLY A 149 7.15 14.64 -3.06
CA GLY A 149 6.46 15.56 -2.16
C GLY A 149 5.20 15.01 -1.47
N GLU A 150 4.60 13.92 -1.97
CA GLU A 150 3.46 13.27 -1.31
C GLU A 150 3.91 12.40 -0.13
N GLU A 151 3.06 12.26 0.89
CA GLU A 151 3.34 11.50 2.12
C GLU A 151 2.12 10.66 2.52
N TYR A 152 2.36 9.37 2.82
CA TYR A 152 1.32 8.42 3.20
C TYR A 152 1.74 7.72 4.48
N LEU A 153 0.92 7.87 5.53
CA LEU A 153 1.11 7.14 6.77
C LEU A 153 0.78 5.66 6.56
N VAL A 154 1.70 4.77 6.95
CA VAL A 154 1.54 3.32 6.77
C VAL A 154 0.54 2.75 7.79
N GLN A 155 0.60 3.20 9.04
CA GLN A 155 -0.18 2.60 10.13
C GLN A 155 -1.70 2.63 9.91
N PRO A 156 -2.34 3.75 9.47
CA PRO A 156 -3.78 3.77 9.23
C PRO A 156 -4.23 2.75 8.16
N ILE A 157 -3.37 2.49 7.16
CA ILE A 157 -3.63 1.49 6.11
C ILE A 157 -3.55 0.09 6.71
N VAL A 158 -2.52 -0.19 7.51
CA VAL A 158 -2.35 -1.47 8.21
C VAL A 158 -3.53 -1.76 9.14
N ASP A 159 -3.97 -0.79 9.92
CA ASP A 159 -5.11 -0.94 10.83
C ASP A 159 -6.39 -1.29 10.08
N GLU A 160 -6.62 -0.66 8.93
CA GLU A 160 -7.76 -0.97 8.08
C GLU A 160 -7.65 -2.37 7.43
N ILE A 161 -6.46 -2.77 6.99
CA ILE A 161 -6.20 -4.13 6.47
C ILE A 161 -6.47 -5.19 7.54
N ILE A 162 -6.07 -4.96 8.79
CA ILE A 162 -6.34 -5.91 9.89
C ILE A 162 -7.84 -6.12 10.09
N LYS A 163 -8.65 -5.04 10.05
CA LYS A 163 -10.11 -5.15 10.16
C LYS A 163 -10.71 -5.95 9.00
N ILE A 164 -10.31 -5.60 7.77
CA ILE A 164 -10.77 -6.28 6.55
C ILE A 164 -10.39 -7.76 6.57
N HIS A 165 -9.14 -8.07 6.94
CA HIS A 165 -8.62 -9.42 7.04
C HIS A 165 -9.44 -10.25 8.05
N THR A 166 -9.72 -9.67 9.22
CA THR A 166 -10.50 -10.34 10.27
C THR A 166 -11.89 -10.70 9.76
N ALA A 167 -12.59 -9.76 9.12
CA ALA A 167 -13.89 -10.01 8.52
C ALA A 167 -13.83 -11.07 7.42
N ALA A 168 -12.88 -10.95 6.49
CA ALA A 168 -12.71 -11.89 5.38
C ALA A 168 -12.37 -13.31 5.86
N LYS A 169 -11.59 -13.44 6.94
CA LYS A 169 -11.26 -14.73 7.56
C LYS A 169 -12.48 -15.38 8.20
N ILE A 170 -13.33 -14.61 8.89
CA ILE A 170 -14.60 -15.10 9.44
C ILE A 170 -15.52 -15.61 8.33
N GLU A 171 -15.66 -14.84 7.25
CA GLU A 171 -16.48 -15.24 6.10
C GLU A 171 -15.93 -16.51 5.44
N TYR A 172 -14.61 -16.59 5.24
CA TYR A 172 -13.96 -17.80 4.72
C TYR A 172 -14.21 -19.04 5.59
N GLN A 173 -14.14 -18.91 6.92
CA GLN A 173 -14.43 -20.02 7.83
C GLN A 173 -15.87 -20.51 7.70
N LYS A 174 -16.86 -19.61 7.58
CA LYS A 174 -18.26 -20.00 7.37
C LYS A 174 -18.44 -20.88 6.13
N MET A 175 -17.67 -20.65 5.07
CA MET A 175 -17.74 -21.44 3.82
C MET A 175 -17.15 -22.85 3.97
N MET A 176 -16.19 -23.04 4.88
CA MET A 176 -15.49 -24.33 5.06
C MET A 176 -16.27 -25.32 5.94
N TYR A 177 -17.26 -24.83 6.69
CA TYR A 177 -18.08 -25.63 7.62
C TYR A 177 -19.56 -25.70 7.20
N GLN A 178 -19.89 -25.32 5.97
CA GLN A 178 -21.19 -25.51 5.30
C GLN A 178 -21.09 -26.67 4.30
#